data_AF-W7C5N9-F1
#
_entry.id   AF-W7C5N9-F1
#
_cell.length_a   1.000
_cell.length_b   1.000
_cell.length_c   1.000
_cell.angle_alpha   90.00
_cell.angle_beta   90.00
_cell.angle_gamma   90.00
#
_symmetry.space_group_name_H-M   'P 1'
#
loop_
_entity.id
_entity.type
_entity.pdbx_description
1 polymer ?
#
loop_
_entity_poly.entity_id
_entity_poly.type
_entity_poly.pdbx_seq_one_letter_code
_entity_poly.pdbx_strand_id
1 'polypeptide(L)'
;MLEVAVILGKLDFEPLLTVHSSDPERKEKVQQMRDGTIRLLLTTTILERGVTFTNVQVGVFGSEGRIFTESALVQISGRAGRKFDYPKGDVLFFHNGVSKNMALAISQIKMMNQLGKRQGLLDEK
;
A
#
# COMPACT_ATOMS: atom_id res chain seq x y z
N MET A 1 -11.29 -9.21 -4.59
CA MET A 1 -10.07 -9.08 -5.41
C MET A 1 -10.39 -9.20 -6.90
N LEU A 2 -10.95 -10.34 -7.35
CA LEU A 2 -11.28 -10.54 -8.78
C LEU A 2 -12.23 -9.48 -9.34
N GLU A 3 -13.28 -9.11 -8.61
CA GLU A 3 -14.20 -8.03 -9.04
C GLU A 3 -13.48 -6.69 -9.23
N VAL A 4 -12.62 -6.31 -8.28
CA VAL A 4 -11.83 -5.07 -8.36
C VAL A 4 -10.88 -5.12 -9.56
N ALA A 5 -10.20 -6.25 -9.80
CA ALA A 5 -9.33 -6.43 -10.95
C ALA A 5 -10.09 -6.26 -12.28
N VAL A 6 -11.28 -6.85 -12.39
CA VAL A 6 -12.14 -6.71 -13.58
C VAL A 6 -12.57 -5.26 -13.79
N ILE A 7 -12.95 -4.55 -12.73
CA ILE A 7 -13.34 -3.13 -12.82
C ILE A 7 -12.14 -2.28 -13.27
N LEU A 8 -10.97 -2.49 -12.68
CA LEU A 8 -9.77 -1.74 -13.04
C LEU A 8 -9.32 -2.00 -14.49
N GLY A 9 -9.44 -3.23 -14.98
CA GLY A 9 -9.19 -3.54 -16.38
C GLY A 9 -10.15 -2.80 -17.33
N LYS A 10 -11.44 -2.69 -16.98
CA LYS A 10 -12.43 -1.90 -17.74
C LYS A 10 -12.18 -0.39 -17.71
N LEU A 11 -11.40 0.09 -16.76
CA LEU A 11 -11.01 1.49 -16.62
C LEU A 11 -9.62 1.77 -17.21
N ASP A 12 -9.10 0.87 -18.05
CA ASP A 12 -7.81 0.98 -18.74
C ASP A 12 -6.58 1.07 -17.82
N PHE A 13 -6.63 0.45 -16.62
CA PHE A 13 -5.48 0.38 -15.69
C PHE A 13 -4.52 -0.79 -15.99
N GLU A 14 -4.43 -1.27 -17.22
CA GLU A 14 -3.55 -2.36 -17.63
C GLU A 14 -2.12 -1.85 -18.00
N PRO A 15 -1.07 -2.68 -17.83
CA PRO A 15 -1.09 -4.03 -17.26
C PRO A 15 -1.11 -4.04 -15.72
N LEU A 16 -2.01 -4.88 -15.16
CA LEU A 16 -2.14 -5.13 -13.72
C LEU A 16 -2.02 -6.63 -13.42
N LEU A 17 -1.47 -6.98 -12.25
CA LEU A 17 -1.49 -8.37 -11.77
C LEU A 17 -2.11 -8.45 -10.39
N THR A 18 -2.72 -9.59 -10.10
CA THR A 18 -3.20 -9.94 -8.76
C THR A 18 -2.24 -10.92 -8.09
N VAL A 19 -2.00 -10.76 -6.79
CA VAL A 19 -1.14 -11.66 -6.01
C VAL A 19 -1.73 -11.91 -4.63
N HIS A 20 -1.53 -13.09 -4.06
CA HIS A 20 -1.91 -13.40 -2.69
C HIS A 20 -0.86 -14.32 -2.04
N SER A 21 -0.99 -14.59 -0.75
CA SER A 21 0.01 -15.35 0.01
C SER A 21 0.25 -16.76 -0.52
N SER A 22 -0.75 -17.41 -1.11
CA SER A 22 -0.63 -18.78 -1.63
C SER A 22 -0.42 -18.86 -3.15
N ASP A 23 -0.16 -17.73 -3.80
CA ASP A 23 0.02 -17.67 -5.26
C ASP A 23 1.34 -18.34 -5.67
N PRO A 24 1.32 -19.40 -6.50
CA PRO A 24 2.54 -20.10 -6.93
C PRO A 24 3.47 -19.19 -7.75
N GLU A 25 2.93 -18.20 -8.45
CA GLU A 25 3.67 -17.26 -9.29
C GLU A 25 4.04 -15.97 -8.54
N ARG A 26 3.79 -15.91 -7.22
CA ARG A 26 3.99 -14.71 -6.38
C ARG A 26 5.34 -14.03 -6.61
N LYS A 27 6.43 -14.81 -6.66
CA LYS A 27 7.79 -14.29 -6.84
C LYS A 27 7.93 -13.57 -8.18
N GLU A 28 7.39 -14.15 -9.24
CA GLU A 28 7.45 -13.60 -10.59
C GLU A 28 6.63 -12.32 -10.70
N LYS A 29 5.39 -12.32 -10.20
CA LYS A 29 4.51 -11.14 -10.21
C LYS A 29 5.10 -9.96 -9.42
N VAL A 30 5.72 -10.25 -8.28
CA VAL A 30 6.45 -9.25 -7.48
C VAL A 30 7.67 -8.72 -8.23
N GLN A 31 8.39 -9.59 -8.94
CA GLN A 31 9.55 -9.19 -9.74
C GLN A 31 9.13 -8.28 -10.91
N GLN A 32 8.03 -8.61 -11.62
CA GLN A 32 7.48 -7.76 -12.67
C GLN A 32 7.10 -6.35 -12.17
N MET A 33 6.56 -6.23 -10.94
CA MET A 33 6.30 -4.92 -10.33
C MET A 33 7.60 -4.18 -9.98
N ARG A 34 8.65 -4.88 -9.54
CA ARG A 34 9.96 -4.27 -9.24
C ARG A 34 10.65 -3.74 -10.48
N ASP A 35 10.54 -4.48 -11.58
CA ASP A 35 11.16 -4.13 -12.85
C ASP A 35 10.35 -3.07 -13.62
N GLY A 36 9.16 -2.71 -13.13
CA GLY A 36 8.27 -1.73 -13.76
C GLY A 36 7.51 -2.26 -14.98
N THR A 37 7.60 -3.56 -15.26
CA THR A 37 6.85 -4.24 -16.33
C THR A 37 5.34 -4.12 -16.11
N ILE A 38 4.91 -4.11 -14.85
CA ILE A 38 3.54 -3.78 -14.46
C ILE A 38 3.53 -2.53 -13.58
N ARG A 39 2.43 -1.77 -13.66
CA ARG A 39 2.27 -0.52 -12.89
C ARG A 39 1.33 -0.67 -11.70
N LEU A 40 0.56 -1.76 -11.66
CA LEU A 40 -0.43 -2.01 -10.62
C LEU A 40 -0.37 -3.47 -10.15
N LEU A 41 -0.18 -3.64 -8.84
CA LEU A 41 -0.19 -4.94 -8.18
C LEU A 41 -1.32 -4.96 -7.13
N LEU A 42 -2.36 -5.75 -7.39
CA LEU A 42 -3.49 -5.93 -6.48
C LEU A 42 -3.23 -7.13 -5.56
N THR A 43 -3.26 -6.91 -4.24
CA THR A 43 -2.98 -7.96 -3.26
C THR A 43 -4.06 -8.07 -2.19
N THR A 44 -4.16 -9.24 -1.55
CA THR A 44 -4.95 -9.41 -0.33
C THR A 44 -4.14 -8.90 0.87
N THR A 45 -4.72 -7.95 1.61
CA THR A 45 -4.19 -7.34 2.86
C THR A 45 -2.73 -6.92 2.80
N ILE A 46 -1.80 -7.79 3.21
CA ILE A 46 -0.40 -7.46 3.43
C ILE A 46 0.47 -8.45 2.66
N LEU A 47 1.39 -7.92 1.84
CA LEU A 47 2.45 -8.71 1.25
C LEU A 47 3.45 -9.14 2.33
N GLU A 48 4.04 -10.32 2.17
CA GLU A 48 5.03 -10.85 3.10
C GLU A 48 6.21 -9.89 3.35
N ARG A 49 6.91 -10.11 4.46
CA ARG A 49 8.14 -9.39 4.79
C ARG A 49 9.19 -9.63 3.69
N GLY A 50 10.09 -8.67 3.48
CA GLY A 50 11.16 -8.78 2.48
C GLY A 50 10.79 -8.28 1.07
N VAL A 51 9.58 -7.75 0.89
CA VAL A 51 9.19 -7.07 -0.36
C VAL A 51 9.22 -5.56 -0.17
N THR A 52 10.17 -4.90 -0.85
CA THR A 52 10.26 -3.44 -0.97
C THR A 52 10.11 -3.08 -2.44
N PHE A 53 9.24 -2.11 -2.73
CA PHE A 53 9.08 -1.53 -4.05
C PHE A 53 9.57 -0.08 -4.01
N THR A 54 10.17 0.37 -5.10
CA THR A 54 10.66 1.75 -5.24
C THR A 54 9.52 2.63 -5.72
N ASN A 55 9.36 3.82 -5.13
CA ASN A 55 8.42 4.85 -5.58
C ASN A 55 6.96 4.38 -5.77
N VAL A 56 6.40 3.67 -4.78
CA VAL A 56 5.02 3.17 -4.84
C VAL A 56 4.05 4.01 -4.04
N GLN A 57 2.83 4.12 -4.58
CA GLN A 57 1.66 4.66 -3.90
C GLN A 57 0.81 3.50 -3.38
N VAL A 58 0.05 3.72 -2.32
CA VAL A 58 -0.74 2.66 -1.66
C VAL A 58 -2.22 3.01 -1.65
N GLY A 59 -3.05 2.10 -2.15
CA GLY A 59 -4.51 2.16 -2.06
C GLY A 59 -5.05 0.99 -1.24
N VAL A 60 -5.97 1.26 -0.31
CA VAL A 60 -6.67 0.24 0.48
C VAL A 60 -8.15 0.29 0.16
N PHE A 61 -8.67 -0.74 -0.51
CA PHE A 61 -10.09 -0.85 -0.83
C PHE A 61 -10.87 -1.53 0.29
N GLY A 62 -12.02 -0.96 0.65
CA GLY A 62 -12.89 -1.48 1.71
C GLY A 62 -12.28 -1.32 3.11
N SER A 63 -11.55 -0.22 3.34
CA SER A 63 -10.78 0.03 4.58
C SER A 63 -11.64 0.22 5.84
N GLU A 64 -12.96 0.28 5.71
CA GLU A 64 -13.94 0.19 6.80
C GLU A 64 -14.12 -1.23 7.33
N GLY A 65 -13.72 -2.25 6.56
CA GLY A 65 -13.86 -3.66 6.92
C GLY A 65 -13.17 -4.00 8.24
N ARG A 66 -13.80 -4.86 9.06
CA ARG A 66 -13.30 -5.23 10.40
C ARG A 66 -11.89 -5.87 10.40
N ILE A 67 -11.46 -6.42 9.27
CA ILE A 67 -10.11 -6.97 9.08
C ILE A 67 -9.02 -5.89 9.10
N PHE A 68 -9.36 -4.63 8.83
CA PHE A 68 -8.45 -3.50 8.79
C PHE A 68 -8.42 -2.82 10.16
N THR A 69 -7.58 -3.36 11.05
CA THR A 69 -7.23 -2.72 12.31
C THR A 69 -6.36 -1.49 12.06
N GLU A 70 -6.23 -0.62 13.07
CA GLU A 70 -5.25 0.48 13.07
C GLU A 70 -3.86 -0.02 12.68
N SER A 71 -3.37 -1.07 13.35
CA SER A 71 -2.05 -1.65 13.10
C SER A 71 -1.90 -2.20 11.69
N ALA A 72 -2.94 -2.85 11.13
CA ALA A 72 -2.92 -3.36 9.76
C ALA A 72 -2.84 -2.20 8.75
N LEU A 73 -3.64 -1.15 8.94
CA LEU A 73 -3.62 0.03 8.07
C LEU A 73 -2.26 0.74 8.13
N VAL A 74 -1.66 0.88 9.31
CA VAL A 74 -0.31 1.46 9.48
C VAL A 74 0.73 0.61 8.75
N GLN A 75 0.68 -0.72 8.87
CA GLN A 75 1.61 -1.62 8.19
C GLN A 75 1.47 -1.60 6.66
N ILE A 76 0.24 -1.50 6.15
CA ILE A 76 -0.04 -1.36 4.73
C ILE A 76 0.49 -0.01 4.23
N SER A 77 0.17 1.07 4.94
CA SER A 77 0.61 2.44 4.62
C SER A 77 2.13 2.57 4.58
N GLY A 78 2.83 1.90 5.50
CA GLY A 78 4.30 1.86 5.56
C GLY A 78 4.98 1.14 4.38
N ARG A 79 4.23 0.69 3.37
CA ARG A 79 4.79 0.23 2.09
C ARG A 79 5.11 1.39 1.14
N ALA A 80 4.47 2.55 1.30
CA ALA A 80 4.84 3.78 0.63
C ALA A 80 6.09 4.39 1.28
N GLY A 81 6.85 5.20 0.52
CA GLY A 81 7.95 6.00 1.07
C GLY A 81 9.16 5.20 1.62
N ARG A 82 9.35 3.93 1.24
CA ARG A 82 10.37 3.04 1.85
C ARG A 82 11.80 3.23 1.38
N LYS A 83 12.03 3.97 0.29
CA LYS A 83 13.37 4.18 -0.27
C LYS A 83 13.85 5.58 0.12
N PHE A 84 15.12 5.70 0.46
CA PHE A 84 15.72 6.99 0.81
C PHE A 84 15.53 8.03 -0.30
N ASP A 85 15.73 7.62 -1.55
CA ASP A 85 15.54 8.49 -2.73
C ASP A 85 14.05 8.81 -3.02
N TYR A 86 13.13 8.06 -2.42
CA TYR A 86 11.68 8.21 -2.57
C TYR A 86 10.99 8.12 -1.20
N PRO A 87 11.21 9.10 -0.30
CA PRO A 87 10.73 9.04 1.09
C PRO A 87 9.26 9.41 1.22
N LYS A 88 8.63 9.87 0.13
CA LYS A 88 7.22 10.25 0.04
C LYS A 88 6.42 9.19 -0.69
N GLY A 89 5.13 9.16 -0.39
CA GLY A 89 4.13 8.38 -1.11
C GLY A 89 2.74 8.67 -0.59
N ASP A 90 1.78 8.70 -1.51
CA ASP A 90 0.37 8.81 -1.26
C ASP A 90 -0.18 7.49 -0.71
N VAL A 91 -1.03 7.63 0.29
CA VAL A 91 -1.79 6.54 0.88
C VAL A 91 -3.26 6.93 0.86
N LEU A 92 -4.08 6.16 0.13
CA LEU A 92 -5.51 6.39 -0.02
C LEU A 92 -6.31 5.24 0.58
N PHE A 93 -7.31 5.58 1.39
CA PHE A 93 -8.29 4.65 1.95
C PHE A 93 -9.61 4.83 1.22
N PHE A 94 -10.01 3.83 0.43
CA PHE A 94 -11.29 3.82 -0.27
C PHE A 94 -12.30 3.06 0.60
N HIS A 95 -13.35 3.75 1.03
CA HIS A 95 -14.25 3.23 2.04
C HIS A 95 -15.71 3.63 1.83
N ASN A 96 -16.63 2.84 2.36
CA ASN A 96 -18.03 3.23 2.56
C ASN A 96 -18.27 3.68 4.02
N GLY A 97 -17.87 4.92 4.32
CA GLY A 97 -17.91 5.50 5.67
C GLY A 97 -16.60 5.40 6.45
N VAL A 98 -16.35 6.39 7.32
CA VAL A 98 -15.09 6.52 8.07
C VAL A 98 -15.13 5.65 9.34
N SER A 99 -14.14 4.77 9.52
CA SER A 99 -13.97 3.95 10.70
C SER A 99 -13.00 4.59 11.70
N LYS A 100 -13.17 4.25 12.98
CA LYS A 100 -12.25 4.66 14.05
C LYS A 100 -10.81 4.21 13.79
N ASN A 101 -10.63 3.00 13.24
CA ASN A 101 -9.31 2.45 12.92
C ASN A 101 -8.58 3.28 11.86
N MET A 102 -9.29 3.81 10.86
CA MET A 102 -8.69 4.70 9.86
C MET A 102 -8.22 6.02 10.49
N ALA A 103 -9.05 6.64 11.33
CA ALA A 103 -8.68 7.88 12.01
C ALA A 103 -7.46 7.69 12.92
N LEU A 104 -7.42 6.60 13.68
CA LEU A 104 -6.28 6.24 14.54
C LEU A 104 -5.01 6.00 13.70
N ALA A 105 -5.10 5.22 12.63
CA ALA A 105 -3.97 4.94 11.75
C ALA A 105 -3.38 6.23 11.13
N ILE A 106 -4.23 7.12 10.62
CA ILE A 106 -3.81 8.42 10.06
C ILE A 106 -3.12 9.26 11.14
N SER A 107 -3.69 9.32 12.35
CA SER A 107 -3.10 10.04 13.49
C SER A 107 -1.72 9.49 13.82
N GLN A 108 -1.58 8.17 13.95
CA GLN A 108 -0.32 7.49 14.25
C GLN A 108 0.73 7.74 13.16
N ILE A 109 0.37 7.60 11.89
CA ILE A 109 1.29 7.86 10.76
C ILE A 109 1.78 9.31 10.79
N LYS A 110 0.88 10.28 10.96
CA LYS A 110 1.24 11.71 11.04
C LYS A 110 2.15 11.99 12.23
N MET A 111 1.85 11.43 13.39
CA MET A 111 2.68 11.55 14.59
C MET A 111 4.09 11.00 14.35
N MET A 112 4.20 9.80 13.78
CA MET A 112 5.48 9.16 13.48
C MET A 112 6.29 9.93 12.44
N ASN A 113 5.64 10.46 11.41
CA ASN A 113 6.31 11.30 10.42
C ASN A 113 6.81 12.62 11.03
N GLN A 114 6.03 13.25 11.93
CA GLN A 114 6.49 14.43 12.66
C GLN A 114 7.68 14.12 13.58
N LEU A 115 7.63 12.98 14.28
CA LEU A 115 8.75 12.54 15.11
C LEU A 115 10.00 12.29 14.26
N GLY A 116 9.86 11.60 13.12
CA GLY A 116 10.95 11.35 12.19
C GLY A 116 11.59 12.65 11.71
N LYS A 117 10.79 13.67 11.36
CA LYS A 117 11.31 15.00 10.99
C LYS A 117 12.07 15.66 12.14
N ARG A 118 11.49 15.69 13.35
CA ARG A 118 12.15 16.28 14.54
C ARG A 118 13.47 15.61 14.88
N GLN A 119 13.61 14.33 14.58
CA GLN A 119 14.83 13.54 14.83
C GLN A 119 15.80 13.54 13.65
N GLY A 120 15.51 14.24 12.55
CA GLY A 120 16.34 14.22 11.34
C GLY A 120 16.35 12.87 10.60
N LEU A 121 15.34 12.03 10.84
CA LEU A 121 15.16 10.73 10.16
C LEU A 121 14.35 10.86 8.86
N LEU A 122 13.67 11.98 8.65
CA LEU A 122 12.90 12.28 7.44
C LEU A 122 13.20 13.71 6.97
N ASP A 123 13.44 13.87 5.67
CA ASP A 123 13.70 15.17 5.05
C ASP A 123 12.42 16.04 4.96
N GLU A 124 12.60 17.36 4.99
CA GLU A 124 11.51 18.34 4.87
C GLU A 124 11.14 18.73 3.43
N LYS A 125 11.97 18.34 2.44
CA LYS A 125 11.76 18.66 1.02
C LYS A 125 10.45 18.08 0.53
#